data_AF-A0A6L3X4R1-F1
#
_entry.id   AF-A0A6L3X4R1-F1
#
_cell.length_a   1.000
_cell.length_b   1.000
_cell.length_c   1.000
_cell.angle_alpha   90.00
_cell.angle_beta   90.00
_cell.angle_gamma   90.00
#
_symmetry.space_group_name_H-M   'P 1'
#
loop_
_entity.id
_entity.type
_entity.pdbx_description
1 polymer ?
#
loop_
_entity_poly.entity_id
_entity_poly.type
_entity_poly.pdbx_seq_one_letter_code
_entity_poly.pdbx_strand_id
1 'polypeptide(L)'
;HYFSEQGTGQARHRLMRRRSHDEQRSWRYLDIINRMIDRPGGRTHRVILLGLFSTLLQANGTVRLDRDARPLLLAEDPETRLHPIMLSVAWHLLNLLPLQRVTTTNSGELLSLT
;
A
#
# COMPACT_ATOMS: atom_id res chain seq x y z
N HIS A 1 -21.29 -2.74 -48.01
CA HIS A 1 -20.73 -1.80 -47.02
C HIS A 1 -20.33 -2.57 -45.77
N TYR A 2 -19.10 -3.08 -45.72
CA TYR A 2 -18.49 -3.62 -44.50
C TYR A 2 -17.60 -2.50 -43.95
N PHE A 3 -18.04 -1.85 -42.87
CA PHE A 3 -17.24 -0.85 -42.14
C PHE A 3 -16.99 -1.44 -40.74
N SER A 4 -15.74 -1.79 -40.46
CA SER A 4 -15.31 -2.40 -39.20
C SER A 4 -14.97 -1.33 -38.17
N GLU A 5 -15.71 -1.34 -37.06
CA GLU A 5 -15.39 -0.62 -35.81
C GLU A 5 -14.09 -1.17 -35.19
N GLN A 6 -12.91 -0.67 -35.58
CA GLN A 6 -11.60 -1.09 -35.02
C GLN A 6 -10.86 -0.02 -34.20
N GLY A 7 -11.48 1.11 -33.87
CA GLY A 7 -10.78 2.25 -33.25
C GLY A 7 -10.69 2.26 -31.72
N THR A 8 -11.62 1.64 -30.99
CA THR A 8 -11.79 1.91 -29.55
C THR A 8 -11.22 0.83 -28.62
N GLY A 9 -11.11 -0.42 -29.09
CA GLY A 9 -10.58 -1.54 -28.29
C GLY A 9 -9.07 -1.49 -28.06
N GLN A 10 -8.28 -1.12 -29.09
CA GLN A 10 -6.82 -1.10 -29.00
C GLN A 10 -6.28 0.01 -28.08
N ALA A 11 -6.91 1.19 -28.07
CA ALA A 11 -6.53 2.29 -27.19
C ALA A 11 -6.78 1.96 -25.70
N ARG A 12 -7.94 1.34 -25.40
CA ARG A 12 -8.27 0.86 -24.04
C ARG A 12 -7.32 -0.23 -23.56
N HIS A 13 -6.93 -1.16 -24.44
CA HIS A 13 -5.98 -2.20 -24.09
C HIS A 13 -4.57 -1.66 -23.79
N ARG A 14 -4.10 -0.66 -24.57
CA ARG A 14 -2.82 0.00 -24.32
C ARG A 14 -2.80 0.79 -23.01
N LEU A 15 -3.88 1.49 -22.68
CA LEU A 15 -4.02 2.21 -21.41
C LEU A 15 -4.02 1.26 -20.21
N MET A 16 -4.74 0.14 -20.28
CA MET A 16 -4.72 -0.87 -19.21
C MET A 16 -3.34 -1.52 -19.04
N ARG A 17 -2.64 -1.83 -20.14
CA ARG A 17 -1.28 -2.39 -20.09
C ARG A 17 -0.26 -1.43 -19.49
N ARG A 18 -0.43 -0.12 -19.70
CA ARG A 18 0.42 0.90 -19.07
C ARG A 18 0.17 0.97 -17.56
N ARG A 19 -1.11 0.92 -17.14
CA ARG A 19 -1.50 0.97 -15.73
C ARG A 19 -0.93 -0.21 -14.93
N SER A 20 -1.03 -1.43 -15.45
CA SER A 20 -0.48 -2.62 -14.79
C SER A 20 1.05 -2.59 -14.71
N HIS A 21 1.72 -2.03 -15.73
CA HIS A 21 3.17 -1.86 -15.70
C HIS A 21 3.60 -0.84 -14.62
N ASP A 22 2.86 0.25 -14.46
CA ASP A 22 3.16 1.25 -13.42
C ASP A 22 2.90 0.67 -12.01
N GLU A 23 1.83 -0.11 -11.85
CA GLU A 23 1.50 -0.78 -10.59
C GLU A 23 2.62 -1.76 -10.17
N GLN A 24 3.12 -2.59 -11.10
CA GLN A 24 4.22 -3.50 -10.81
C GLN A 24 5.52 -2.77 -10.41
N ARG A 25 5.78 -1.57 -10.96
CA ARG A 25 6.93 -0.75 -10.54
C ARG A 25 6.71 -0.20 -9.14
N SER A 26 5.52 0.31 -8.82
CA SER A 26 5.18 0.84 -7.50
C SER A 26 5.40 -0.19 -6.39
N TRP A 27 5.04 -1.46 -6.61
CA TRP A 27 5.30 -2.53 -5.65
C TRP A 27 6.78 -2.83 -5.44
N ARG A 28 7.61 -2.71 -6.49
CA ARG A 28 9.07 -2.85 -6.34
C ARG A 28 9.66 -1.71 -5.51
N TYR A 29 9.17 -0.49 -5.66
CA TYR A 29 9.61 0.62 -4.83
C TYR A 29 9.21 0.41 -3.36
N LEU A 30 8.02 -0.12 -3.10
CA LEU A 30 7.59 -0.47 -1.75
C LEU A 30 8.51 -1.52 -1.10
N ASP A 31 8.91 -2.55 -1.85
CA ASP A 31 9.86 -3.56 -1.36
C ASP A 31 11.24 -2.97 -1.06
N ILE A 32 11.73 -2.04 -1.91
CA ILE A 32 12.98 -1.31 -1.64
C ILE A 32 12.86 -0.49 -0.35
N ILE A 33 11.72 0.19 -0.14
CA ILE A 33 11.43 0.96 1.07
C ILE A 33 11.45 0.04 2.31
N ASN A 34 10.79 -1.12 2.26
CA ASN A 34 10.82 -2.11 3.33
C ASN A 34 12.25 -2.51 3.71
N ARG A 35 13.05 -2.90 2.71
CA ARG A 35 14.45 -3.30 2.92
C ARG A 35 15.33 -2.17 3.47
N MET A 36 15.00 -0.91 3.21
CA MET A 36 15.72 0.23 3.79
C MET A 36 15.37 0.44 5.27
N ILE A 37 14.10 0.25 5.63
CA ILE A 37 13.59 0.43 6.99
C ILE A 37 14.01 -0.70 7.94
N ASP A 38 14.18 -1.90 7.41
CA ASP A 38 14.54 -3.09 8.18
C ASP A 38 16.04 -3.15 8.55
N ARG A 39 16.87 -2.26 7.98
CA ARG A 39 18.31 -2.17 8.29
C ARG A 39 18.60 -1.61 9.69
N PRO A 40 19.72 -1.98 10.32
CA PRO A 40 20.18 -1.37 11.57
C PRO A 40 20.34 0.16 11.40
N GLY A 41 19.69 0.94 12.26
CA GLY A 41 19.53 2.39 12.09
C GLY A 41 18.19 2.84 11.46
N GLY A 42 17.28 1.90 11.18
CA GLY A 42 15.98 2.15 10.54
C GLY A 42 14.97 3.00 11.33
N ARG A 43 15.23 3.32 12.60
CA ARG A 43 14.32 4.12 13.45
C ARG A 43 13.98 5.48 12.81
N THR A 44 14.98 6.18 12.28
CA THR A 44 14.78 7.48 11.61
C THR A 44 13.89 7.35 10.37
N HIS A 45 14.10 6.29 9.57
CA HIS A 45 13.30 6.03 8.38
C HIS A 45 11.83 5.74 8.72
N ARG A 46 11.57 4.97 9.78
CA ARG A 46 10.20 4.71 10.30
C ARG A 46 9.50 6.01 10.69
N VAL A 47 10.22 6.89 11.41
CA VAL A 47 9.68 8.18 11.86
C VAL A 47 9.40 9.11 10.68
N ILE A 48 10.27 9.16 9.67
CA ILE A 48 10.03 9.95 8.45
C ILE A 48 8.78 9.45 7.71
N LEU A 49 8.63 8.13 7.58
CA LEU A 49 7.46 7.53 6.92
C LEU A 49 6.15 7.81 7.66
N LEU A 50 6.17 7.75 9.00
CA LEU A 50 5.04 8.20 9.81
C LEU A 50 4.75 9.69 9.61
N GLY A 51 5.78 10.52 9.55
CA GLY A 51 5.63 11.95 9.27
C GLY A 51 4.95 12.19 7.94
N LEU A 52 5.37 11.48 6.88
CA LEU A 52 4.74 11.53 5.56
C LEU A 52 3.28 11.03 5.60
N PHE A 53 3.01 9.94 6.31
CA PHE A 53 1.66 9.43 6.47
C PHE A 53 0.76 10.44 7.19
N SER A 54 1.27 11.07 8.26
CA SER A 54 0.56 12.11 9.01
C SER A 54 0.27 13.33 8.15
N THR A 55 1.23 13.79 7.32
CA THR A 55 0.99 14.93 6.42
C THR A 55 -0.03 14.60 5.34
N LEU A 56 -0.02 13.38 4.81
CA LEU A 56 -1.03 12.91 3.85
C LEU A 56 -2.43 12.84 4.48
N LEU A 57 -2.55 12.34 5.72
CA LEU A 57 -3.81 12.33 6.46
C LEU A 57 -4.33 13.75 6.72
N GLN A 58 -3.45 14.66 7.15
CA GLN A 58 -3.79 16.07 7.35
C GLN A 58 -4.17 16.77 6.04
N ALA A 59 -3.61 16.37 4.91
CA ALA A 59 -3.98 16.92 3.60
C ALA A 59 -5.34 16.40 3.11
N ASN A 60 -5.78 15.21 3.55
CA ASN A 60 -7.02 14.57 3.11
C ASN A 60 -8.28 15.07 3.88
N GLY A 61 -8.12 15.88 4.92
CA GLY A 61 -9.26 16.38 5.68
C GLY A 61 -8.93 17.55 6.61
N THR A 62 -9.94 18.27 7.05
CA THR A 62 -9.82 19.43 7.97
C THR A 62 -9.58 19.03 9.44
N VAL A 63 -9.42 17.74 9.72
CA VAL A 63 -9.24 17.21 11.07
C VAL A 63 -7.81 17.46 11.53
N ARG A 64 -7.67 18.34 12.53
CA ARG A 64 -6.41 18.51 13.25
C ARG A 64 -6.22 17.34 14.20
N LEU A 65 -5.27 16.47 13.89
CA LEU A 65 -4.85 15.39 14.78
C LEU A 65 -4.22 16.00 16.04
N ASP A 66 -4.58 15.48 17.20
CA ASP A 66 -3.89 15.80 18.46
C ASP A 66 -2.41 15.40 18.36
N ARG A 67 -1.52 16.13 19.05
CA ARG A 67 -0.08 15.88 19.02
C ARG A 67 0.28 14.47 19.52
N ASP A 68 -0.51 13.95 20.45
CA ASP A 68 -0.33 12.62 21.04
C ASP A 68 -1.31 11.58 20.45
N ALA A 69 -2.03 11.95 19.38
CA ALA A 69 -2.92 11.03 18.69
C ALA A 69 -2.15 9.82 18.16
N ARG A 70 -2.56 8.63 18.60
CA ARG A 70 -2.03 7.37 18.08
C ARG A 70 -2.90 6.89 16.92
N PRO A 71 -2.33 6.67 15.73
CA PRO A 71 -3.09 6.17 14.60
C PRO A 71 -3.60 4.75 14.86
N LEU A 72 -4.89 4.53 14.58
CA LEU A 72 -5.54 3.23 14.57
C LEU A 72 -5.75 2.80 13.11
N LEU A 73 -5.23 1.64 12.75
CA LEU A 73 -5.41 1.01 11.44
C LEU A 73 -6.43 -0.13 11.58
N LEU A 74 -7.55 -0.01 10.87
CA LEU A 74 -8.52 -1.08 10.69
C LEU A 74 -8.39 -1.66 9.27
N ALA A 75 -8.15 -2.96 9.16
CA ALA A 75 -8.06 -3.66 7.88
C ALA A 75 -8.99 -4.88 7.88
N GLU A 76 -9.93 -4.91 6.94
CA GLU A 76 -10.89 -6.01 6.81
C GLU A 76 -10.54 -6.88 5.59
N ASP A 77 -10.28 -8.16 5.85
CA ASP A 77 -9.93 -9.21 4.88
C ASP A 77 -8.98 -8.72 3.76
N PRO A 78 -7.81 -8.14 4.11
CA PRO A 78 -6.93 -7.48 3.15
C PRO A 78 -6.40 -8.42 2.06
N GLU A 79 -6.39 -9.73 2.31
CA GLU A 79 -6.05 -10.76 1.33
C GLU A 79 -7.01 -10.85 0.13
N THR A 80 -8.25 -10.36 0.26
CA THR A 80 -9.26 -10.49 -0.79
C THR A 80 -9.02 -9.56 -1.98
N ARG A 81 -8.22 -8.50 -1.78
CA ARG A 81 -8.02 -7.42 -2.78
C ARG A 81 -6.61 -7.35 -3.33
N LEU A 82 -5.68 -8.10 -2.75
CA LEU A 82 -4.26 -8.04 -3.09
C LEU A 82 -3.73 -9.41 -3.48
N HIS A 83 -2.84 -9.45 -4.47
CA HIS A 83 -2.05 -10.65 -4.74
C HIS A 83 -1.20 -11.00 -3.51
N PRO A 84 -0.98 -12.29 -3.17
CA PRO A 84 -0.28 -12.70 -1.93
C PRO A 84 1.08 -12.02 -1.69
N ILE A 85 1.89 -11.84 -2.74
CA ILE A 85 3.18 -11.14 -2.66
C ILE A 85 2.99 -9.66 -2.31
N MET A 86 2.03 -8.98 -2.94
CA MET A 86 1.76 -7.56 -2.68
C MET A 86 1.25 -7.35 -1.26
N LEU A 87 0.38 -8.26 -0.81
CA LEU A 87 -0.10 -8.31 0.56
C LEU A 87 1.06 -8.43 1.53
N SER A 88 1.97 -9.40 1.35
CA SER A 88 3.13 -9.61 2.22
C SER A 88 4.03 -8.36 2.29
N VAL A 89 4.30 -7.71 1.15
CA VAL A 89 5.09 -6.48 1.09
C VAL A 89 4.40 -5.34 1.84
N ALA A 90 3.11 -5.12 1.61
CA ALA A 90 2.34 -4.09 2.32
C ALA A 90 2.27 -4.39 3.82
N TRP A 91 2.02 -5.64 4.20
CA TRP A 91 1.85 -6.05 5.59
C TRP A 91 3.14 -5.88 6.40
N HIS A 92 4.27 -6.23 5.79
CA HIS A 92 5.59 -5.99 6.39
C HIS A 92 5.85 -4.50 6.62
N LEU A 93 5.49 -3.63 5.67
CA LEU A 93 5.61 -2.18 5.87
C LEU A 93 4.78 -1.72 7.08
N LEU A 94 3.54 -2.19 7.18
CA LEU A 94 2.62 -1.82 8.26
C LEU A 94 3.13 -2.31 9.63
N ASN A 95 3.78 -3.49 9.68
CA ASN A 95 4.42 -4.02 10.89
C ASN A 95 5.58 -3.15 11.39
N LEU A 96 6.25 -2.42 10.49
CA LEU A 96 7.39 -1.56 10.84
C LEU A 96 6.95 -0.21 11.43
N LEU A 97 5.66 0.12 11.35
CA LEU A 97 5.10 1.38 11.84
C LEU A 97 4.49 1.20 13.24
N PRO A 98 4.71 2.14 14.19
CA PRO A 98 4.11 2.12 15.52
C PRO A 98 2.63 2.52 15.48
N LEU A 99 1.81 1.73 14.80
CA LEU A 99 0.36 1.92 14.69
C LEU A 99 -0.35 0.95 15.65
N GLN A 100 -1.49 1.36 16.19
CA GLN A 100 -2.43 0.38 16.74
C GLN A 100 -3.16 -0.26 15.56
N ARG A 101 -3.24 -1.59 15.51
CA ARG A 101 -3.86 -2.29 14.37
C ARG A 101 -4.90 -3.29 14.83
N VAL A 102 -6.05 -3.26 14.17
CA VAL A 102 -7.10 -4.27 14.24
C VAL A 102 -7.28 -4.82 12.83
N THR A 103 -7.20 -6.14 12.67
CA THR A 103 -7.33 -6.79 11.37
C THR A 103 -8.24 -7.98 11.47
N THR A 104 -9.21 -8.09 10.57
CA THR A 104 -9.92 -9.34 10.31
C THR A 104 -9.26 -9.99 9.11
N THR A 105 -9.00 -11.29 9.19
CA THR A 105 -8.41 -12.03 8.08
C THR A 105 -8.88 -13.48 8.12
N ASN A 106 -9.12 -14.02 6.94
CA ASN A 106 -9.34 -15.45 6.69
C ASN A 106 -8.05 -16.12 6.17
N SER A 107 -6.93 -15.40 6.10
CA SER A 107 -5.63 -15.90 5.63
C SER A 107 -4.74 -16.34 6.79
N GLY A 108 -4.39 -17.64 6.83
CA GLY A 108 -3.39 -18.18 7.75
C GLY A 108 -1.97 -17.63 7.52
N GLU A 109 -1.66 -17.17 6.29
CA GLU A 109 -0.38 -16.54 5.97
C GLU A 109 -0.23 -15.20 6.69
N LEU A 110 -1.28 -14.38 6.72
CA LEU A 110 -1.27 -13.09 7.44
C LEU A 110 -1.11 -13.26 8.95
N LEU A 111 -1.73 -14.30 9.53
CA LEU A 111 -1.57 -14.65 10.94
C LEU A 111 -0.14 -15.11 11.28
N SER A 112 0.58 -15.64 10.29
CA SER A 112 1.99 -16.05 10.46
C SER A 112 2.97 -14.88 10.33
N LEU A 113 2.51 -13.75 9.78
CA LEU A 113 3.30 -12.53 9.56
C LEU A 113 3.12 -11.48 10.66
N THR A 114 2.25 -11.73 11.65
CA THR A 114 2.04 -10.89 12.84
C THR A 114 2.91 -11.33 14.00
#